data_AF-A0A179FEQ6-F1
#
_entry.id   AF-A0A179FEQ6-F1
#
_cell.length_a   1.000
_cell.length_b   1.000
_cell.length_c   1.000
_cell.angle_alpha   90.00
_cell.angle_beta   90.00
_cell.angle_gamma   90.00
#
_symmetry.space_group_name_H-M   'P 1'
#
loop_
_entity.id
_entity.type
_entity.pdbx_description
1 polymer ?
#
loop_
_entity_poly.entity_id
_entity_poly.type
_entity_poly.pdbx_seq_one_letter_code
_entity_poly.pdbx_strand_id
1 'polypeptide(L)'
;METDGKLSSRTACLACRRQKRKCSRQLPSCELCQRNRRLCEYSDDSLWVSSDAEALSSASTLAQSTQAQPSASLLFFLDSDEFTSRRSIVEPNVAAPPPELLKFAQHEGGRFLQYVEHYFQSTHTMLPIVSKRRFRQRMTETNPSSDTLTLAFCMHMVSQQTINVDMYDKAKGFLSMLERGGTISIQLLQATILAALYEISHAIYPAAFLTVGHCARLGQAIGLHDRRNSLQMWPVVQSWTELEELRRTWWAVIVLDRFVGLGIQNRPFACEDAKPEDMLPMDDQFWDQGEQKAIPSLAVSAETTLPASSFARTCQAAHLLSRVLAHTNSNASIADRSTYYGEGHQLHKVLTAFHGVVSHEFAAAQNAPELAPRLSALGICSSAMITLYSTHSCAELDDTRGVGIPEQLQLQQISLDGLHQVGSATCEFASRLASLLETNAAGAKIGIFATEAIYQVAKLYIWYTRETGKVEEYSPRIALLLKTLRLLGQKLQVASKIVSIYMLFISN
;
A
#
# COMPACT_ATOMS: atom_id res chain seq x y z
N MET A 1 -19.14 41.79 49.64
CA MET A 1 -18.39 40.57 49.31
C MET A 1 -18.47 40.38 47.81
N GLU A 2 -17.37 39.89 47.21
CA GLU A 2 -17.03 39.86 45.78
C GLU A 2 -16.43 41.15 45.21
N THR A 3 -15.12 41.32 45.43
CA THR A 3 -14.29 42.23 44.65
C THR A 3 -13.84 41.51 43.38
N ASP A 4 -14.52 41.77 42.27
CA ASP A 4 -14.11 41.36 40.92
C ASP A 4 -12.68 41.86 40.62
N GLY A 5 -11.74 40.93 40.49
CA GLY A 5 -10.37 41.20 40.05
C GLY A 5 -10.34 41.61 38.58
N LYS A 6 -10.60 42.89 38.29
CA LYS A 6 -10.50 43.42 36.92
C LYS A 6 -9.03 43.45 36.45
N LEU A 7 -8.69 42.57 35.53
CA LEU A 7 -7.42 42.57 34.79
C LEU A 7 -7.23 43.92 34.07
N SER A 8 -6.11 44.60 34.34
CA SER A 8 -5.75 45.87 33.71
C SER A 8 -4.38 45.77 33.06
N SER A 9 -4.24 46.28 31.84
CA SER A 9 -2.96 46.42 31.15
C SER A 9 -2.14 47.58 31.73
N ARG A 10 -0.80 47.45 31.71
CA ARG A 10 0.12 48.56 32.05
C ARG A 10 0.16 49.64 30.97
N THR A 11 -0.10 49.27 29.72
CA THR A 11 -0.01 50.19 28.57
C THR A 11 -1.40 50.62 28.11
N ALA A 12 -1.48 51.79 27.47
CA ALA A 12 -2.72 52.21 26.81
C ALA A 12 -2.91 51.38 25.52
N CYS A 13 -4.14 50.95 25.24
CA CYS A 13 -4.45 50.22 24.00
C CYS A 13 -4.03 51.02 22.75
N LEU A 14 -3.76 50.31 21.65
CA LEU A 14 -3.25 50.88 20.41
C LEU A 14 -4.19 51.96 19.84
N ALA A 15 -5.51 51.75 19.94
CA ALA A 15 -6.52 52.70 19.48
C ALA A 15 -6.47 54.04 20.23
N CYS A 16 -6.40 54.00 21.57
CA CYS A 16 -6.30 55.22 22.38
C CYS A 16 -4.94 55.91 22.22
N ARG A 17 -3.87 55.13 22.03
CA ARG A 17 -2.51 55.65 21.78
C ARG A 17 -2.42 56.41 20.46
N ARG A 18 -3.00 55.87 19.38
CA ARG A 18 -3.08 56.54 18.06
C ARG A 18 -3.85 57.86 18.12
N GLN A 19 -4.92 57.93 18.91
CA GLN A 19 -5.74 59.15 19.05
C GLN A 19 -5.26 60.12 20.14
N LYS A 20 -4.16 59.80 20.83
CA LYS A 20 -3.63 60.58 21.96
C LYS A 20 -4.69 60.91 23.03
N ARG A 21 -5.59 59.96 23.31
CA ARG A 21 -6.64 60.08 24.34
C ARG A 21 -6.36 59.19 25.56
N LYS A 22 -6.90 59.57 26.72
CA LYS A 22 -6.71 58.83 27.98
C LYS A 22 -7.43 57.47 27.92
N CYS A 23 -6.69 56.39 28.15
CA CYS A 23 -7.19 55.00 28.13
C CYS A 23 -7.44 54.50 29.56
N SER A 24 -8.56 53.79 29.80
CA SER A 24 -8.85 53.18 31.11
C SER A 24 -8.11 51.87 31.37
N ARG A 25 -7.43 51.32 30.34
CA ARG A 25 -6.55 50.13 30.39
C ARG A 25 -7.18 48.81 30.86
N GLN A 26 -8.50 48.74 30.97
CA GLN A 26 -9.20 47.50 31.31
C GLN A 26 -9.07 46.48 30.15
N LEU A 27 -8.93 45.20 30.50
CA LEU A 27 -8.98 44.06 29.58
C LEU A 27 -10.36 43.40 29.63
N PRO A 28 -10.89 42.87 28.51
CA PRO A 28 -10.29 42.82 27.18
C PRO A 28 -10.41 44.14 26.37
N SER A 29 -11.25 45.09 26.81
CA SER A 29 -11.44 46.38 26.12
C SER A 29 -11.52 47.54 27.11
N CYS A 30 -10.90 48.68 26.79
CA CYS A 30 -11.01 49.87 27.62
C CYS A 30 -12.38 50.56 27.43
N GLU A 31 -12.86 51.25 28.46
CA GLU A 31 -14.19 51.90 28.47
C GLU A 31 -14.39 52.87 27.30
N LEU A 32 -13.32 53.57 26.89
CA LEU A 32 -13.39 54.52 25.78
C LEU A 32 -13.57 53.82 24.43
N CYS A 33 -12.93 52.68 24.22
CA CYS A 33 -13.11 51.88 23.01
C CYS A 33 -14.46 51.16 23.01
N GLN A 34 -14.90 50.67 24.18
CA GLN A 34 -16.20 50.05 24.35
C GLN A 34 -17.35 51.03 24.06
N ARG A 35 -17.33 52.24 24.64
CA ARG A 35 -18.36 53.27 24.41
C ARG A 35 -18.44 53.71 22.96
N ASN A 36 -17.30 53.81 22.28
CA ASN A 36 -17.24 54.24 20.88
C ASN A 36 -17.35 53.09 19.87
N ARG A 37 -17.57 51.85 20.32
CA ARG A 37 -17.64 50.62 19.51
C ARG A 37 -16.46 50.45 18.55
N ARG A 38 -15.24 50.59 19.05
CA ARG A 38 -14.01 50.44 18.27
C ARG A 38 -13.21 49.24 18.74
N LEU A 39 -12.47 48.62 17.81
CA LEU A 39 -11.55 47.53 18.12
C LEU A 39 -10.49 48.01 19.13
N CYS A 40 -10.43 47.34 20.28
CA CYS A 40 -9.50 47.64 21.36
C CYS A 40 -8.43 46.55 21.41
N GLU A 41 -7.23 46.88 20.95
CA GLU A 41 -6.12 45.93 20.84
C GLU A 41 -4.95 46.40 21.72
N TYR A 42 -4.38 45.47 22.47
CA TYR A 42 -3.15 45.66 23.23
C TYR A 42 -2.06 44.79 22.59
N SER A 43 -0.83 45.27 22.51
CA SER A 43 0.31 44.51 21.99
C SER A 43 0.68 43.38 22.96
N ASP A 44 0.85 42.15 22.44
CA ASP A 44 1.02 40.89 23.19
C ASP A 44 2.20 40.84 24.17
N ASP A 45 3.10 41.81 24.13
CA ASP A 45 4.27 41.90 25.02
C ASP A 45 3.96 42.36 26.47
N SER A 46 2.70 42.34 26.91
CA SER A 46 2.32 42.96 28.20
C SER A 46 1.31 42.21 29.07
N LEU A 47 1.31 40.88 29.03
CA LEU A 47 0.67 40.05 30.05
C LEU A 47 1.70 39.61 31.10
N TRP A 48 1.71 40.29 32.24
CA TRP A 48 2.42 39.86 33.45
C TRP A 48 1.40 39.24 34.42
N VAL A 49 1.63 37.97 34.78
CA VAL A 49 0.95 37.28 35.87
C VAL A 49 1.55 37.77 37.19
N SER A 50 0.70 38.16 38.15
CA SER A 50 1.13 38.51 39.50
C SER A 50 1.71 37.30 40.23
N SER A 51 2.79 37.56 40.96
CA SER A 51 3.62 36.61 41.71
C SER A 51 2.85 35.78 42.73
N ASP A 52 2.87 34.47 42.55
CA ASP A 52 2.93 33.46 43.62
C ASP A 52 4.00 32.44 43.22
N ALA A 53 5.27 32.86 43.29
CA ALA A 53 6.43 32.10 42.85
C ALA A 53 7.37 31.80 44.04
N GLU A 54 6.89 31.05 45.02
CA GLU A 54 7.75 30.45 46.05
C GLU A 54 7.71 28.91 46.07
N ALA A 55 7.01 28.27 45.12
CA ALA A 55 6.95 26.80 45.03
C ALA A 55 7.79 26.17 43.89
N LEU A 56 8.44 26.95 43.02
CA LEU A 56 9.17 26.43 41.84
C LEU A 56 10.70 26.44 41.94
N SER A 57 11.29 26.91 43.05
CA SER A 57 12.76 26.93 43.22
C SER A 57 13.38 25.53 43.43
N SER A 58 12.56 24.51 43.68
CA SER A 58 13.00 23.11 43.76
C SER A 58 13.16 22.44 42.39
N ALA A 59 12.61 23.03 41.32
CA ALA A 59 12.67 22.47 39.97
C ALA A 59 13.89 22.95 39.16
N SER A 60 14.50 24.07 39.56
CA SER A 60 15.66 24.65 38.86
C SER A 60 16.95 23.83 39.02
N THR A 61 17.03 22.92 39.99
CA THR A 61 18.22 22.07 40.20
C THR A 61 18.22 20.82 39.33
N LEU A 62 17.10 20.46 38.69
CA LEU A 62 17.05 19.39 37.67
C LEU A 62 17.20 19.91 36.23
N ALA A 63 17.07 21.22 36.00
CA ALA A 63 17.07 21.82 34.67
C ALA A 63 18.47 22.04 34.05
N GLN A 64 19.54 21.64 34.76
CA GLN A 64 20.93 21.75 34.29
C GLN A 64 21.49 20.47 33.64
N SER A 65 20.66 19.48 33.34
CA SER A 65 21.04 18.41 32.41
C SER A 65 20.64 18.81 30.99
N THR A 66 21.61 19.29 30.19
CA THR A 66 21.58 19.36 28.72
C THR A 66 20.23 19.75 28.09
N GLN A 67 20.03 21.02 27.75
CA GLN A 67 19.01 21.42 26.77
C GLN A 67 19.39 20.89 25.38
N ALA A 68 19.33 19.57 25.20
CA ALA A 68 19.32 18.97 23.88
C ALA A 68 17.99 19.38 23.23
N GLN A 69 18.07 20.11 22.11
CA GLN A 69 16.89 20.38 21.31
C GLN A 69 16.21 19.04 20.99
N PRO A 70 14.87 18.94 21.09
CA PRO A 70 14.16 17.72 20.74
C PRO A 70 14.49 17.36 19.28
N SER A 71 14.74 16.06 19.02
CA SER A 71 15.07 15.61 17.67
C SER A 71 13.92 15.89 16.71
N ALA A 72 14.23 16.14 15.43
CA ALA A 72 13.21 16.40 14.41
C ALA A 72 12.18 15.27 14.32
N SER A 73 12.61 14.01 14.49
CA SER A 73 11.70 12.85 14.54
C SER A 73 10.74 12.92 15.73
N LEU A 74 11.21 13.33 16.91
CA LEU A 74 10.36 13.46 18.09
C LEU A 74 9.30 14.54 17.86
N LEU A 75 9.70 15.69 17.32
CA LEU A 75 8.77 16.77 16.96
C LEU A 75 7.76 16.30 15.91
N PHE A 76 8.20 15.59 14.87
CA PHE A 76 7.32 15.09 13.81
C PHE A 76 6.16 14.26 14.35
N PHE A 77 6.42 13.38 15.34
CA PHE A 77 5.40 12.48 15.87
C PHE A 77 4.60 13.05 17.04
N LEU A 78 5.17 13.96 17.85
CA LEU A 78 4.53 14.46 19.07
C LEU A 78 3.98 15.88 18.95
N ASP A 79 4.55 16.72 18.08
CA ASP A 79 4.19 18.12 17.92
C ASP A 79 4.38 18.60 16.47
N SER A 80 3.37 18.28 15.63
CA SER A 80 3.36 18.64 14.21
C SER A 80 3.39 20.15 13.97
N ASP A 81 2.81 20.92 14.88
CA ASP A 81 2.73 22.38 14.77
C ASP A 81 4.13 22.98 14.94
N GLU A 82 4.87 22.53 15.94
CA GLU A 82 6.25 22.97 16.18
C GLU A 82 7.23 22.42 15.12
N PHE A 83 7.03 21.18 14.65
CA PHE A 83 7.80 20.66 13.51
C PHE A 83 7.64 21.56 12.27
N THR A 84 6.40 21.96 11.98
CA THR A 84 6.04 22.81 10.83
C THR A 84 6.53 24.25 11.02
N SER A 85 6.35 24.83 12.22
CA SER A 85 6.77 26.20 12.55
C SER A 85 8.28 26.36 12.35
N ARG A 86 9.05 25.35 12.76
CA ARG A 86 10.52 25.29 12.62
C ARG A 86 10.98 24.91 11.22
N ARG A 87 10.07 24.50 10.33
CA ARG A 87 10.41 23.91 9.02
C ARG A 87 11.44 22.78 9.19
N SER A 88 11.22 21.96 10.22
CA SER A 88 12.12 20.86 10.54
C SER A 88 12.08 19.80 9.45
N ILE A 89 13.18 19.07 9.30
CA ILE A 89 13.29 17.93 8.40
C ILE A 89 13.81 16.76 9.22
N VAL A 90 13.20 15.59 9.06
CA VAL A 90 13.75 14.37 9.64
C VAL A 90 14.84 13.86 8.71
N GLU A 91 16.09 14.08 9.09
CA GLU A 91 17.21 13.43 8.41
C GLU A 91 17.16 11.92 8.69
N PRO A 92 17.35 11.07 7.67
CA PRO A 92 17.43 9.63 7.89
C PRO A 92 18.61 9.32 8.82
N ASN A 93 18.33 8.91 10.05
CA ASN A 93 19.37 8.42 10.96
C ASN A 93 19.84 7.04 10.50
N VAL A 94 20.76 6.97 9.53
CA VAL A 94 21.24 5.69 9.03
C VAL A 94 22.48 5.27 9.82
N ALA A 95 22.30 4.26 10.67
CA ALA A 95 23.41 3.66 11.41
C ALA A 95 24.45 3.05 10.45
N ALA A 96 25.69 2.89 10.94
CA ALA A 96 26.72 2.18 10.18
C ALA A 96 26.25 0.74 9.86
N PRO A 97 26.53 0.22 8.65
CA PRO A 97 26.08 -1.12 8.29
C PRO A 97 26.74 -2.19 9.19
N PRO A 98 25.98 -3.18 9.67
CA PRO A 98 26.54 -4.30 10.41
C PRO A 98 27.57 -5.07 9.58
N PRO A 99 28.58 -5.71 10.21
CA PRO A 99 29.63 -6.45 9.52
C PRO A 99 29.11 -7.50 8.54
N GLU A 100 27.96 -8.12 8.83
CA GLU A 100 27.30 -9.10 7.98
C GLU A 100 26.84 -8.49 6.65
N LEU A 101 26.27 -7.28 6.66
CA LEU A 101 25.87 -6.57 5.42
C LEU A 101 27.08 -6.08 4.64
N LEU A 102 28.13 -5.62 5.33
CA LEU A 102 29.39 -5.28 4.68
C LEU A 102 30.02 -6.49 4.02
N LYS A 103 30.03 -7.65 4.68
CA LYS A 103 30.49 -8.91 4.09
C LYS A 103 29.63 -9.29 2.88
N PHE A 104 28.31 -9.18 2.96
CA PHE A 104 27.43 -9.41 1.81
C PHE A 104 27.81 -8.52 0.60
N ALA A 105 28.08 -7.24 0.84
CA ALA A 105 28.52 -6.32 -0.20
C ALA A 105 29.96 -6.58 -0.72
N GLN A 106 30.89 -6.95 0.17
CA GLN A 106 32.33 -7.07 -0.11
C GLN A 106 32.74 -8.46 -0.64
N HIS A 107 32.22 -9.54 -0.08
CA HIS A 107 32.63 -10.92 -0.40
C HIS A 107 32.10 -11.40 -1.76
N GLU A 108 31.21 -10.62 -2.38
CA GLU A 108 30.58 -10.94 -3.64
C GLU A 108 30.84 -9.89 -4.72
N GLY A 109 32.02 -9.25 -4.72
CA GLY A 109 32.37 -8.15 -5.65
C GLY A 109 32.10 -8.39 -7.16
N GLY A 110 31.86 -9.64 -7.59
CA GLY A 110 31.27 -9.95 -8.91
C GLY A 110 29.83 -10.54 -8.88
N ARG A 111 29.42 -11.24 -7.81
CA ARG A 111 28.10 -11.90 -7.70
C ARG A 111 27.00 -10.97 -7.17
N PHE A 112 27.34 -9.97 -6.35
CA PHE A 112 26.40 -9.00 -5.82
C PHE A 112 25.68 -8.25 -6.95
N LEU A 113 26.44 -7.79 -7.96
CA LEU A 113 25.88 -7.14 -9.15
C LEU A 113 24.99 -8.09 -9.95
N GLN A 114 25.34 -9.38 -10.00
CA GLN A 114 24.48 -10.39 -10.64
C GLN A 114 23.16 -10.57 -9.89
N TYR A 115 23.16 -10.51 -8.56
CA TYR A 115 21.93 -10.62 -7.76
C TYR A 115 21.03 -9.40 -7.94
N VAL A 116 21.62 -8.21 -7.94
CA VAL A 116 20.90 -6.96 -8.22
C VAL A 116 20.27 -7.00 -9.61
N GLU A 117 21.04 -7.42 -10.61
CA GLU A 117 20.54 -7.53 -11.99
C GLU A 117 19.46 -8.63 -12.10
N HIS A 118 19.63 -9.75 -11.40
CA HIS A 118 18.63 -10.81 -11.35
C HIS A 118 17.31 -10.32 -10.74
N TYR A 119 17.34 -9.50 -9.69
CA TYR A 119 16.13 -8.85 -9.16
C TYR A 119 15.44 -7.98 -10.21
N PHE A 120 16.21 -7.15 -10.92
CA PHE A 120 15.68 -6.23 -11.93
C PHE A 120 15.09 -6.96 -13.15
N GLN A 121 15.57 -8.16 -13.45
CA GLN A 121 15.07 -9.04 -14.50
C GLN A 121 13.92 -9.96 -14.06
N SER A 122 13.65 -10.05 -12.75
CA SER A 122 12.63 -10.94 -12.18
C SER A 122 11.56 -10.15 -11.44
N THR A 123 11.67 -10.01 -10.12
CA THR A 123 10.66 -9.43 -9.22
C THR A 123 10.29 -8.00 -9.63
N HIS A 124 11.26 -7.21 -10.07
CA HIS A 124 11.02 -5.82 -10.49
C HIS A 124 10.03 -5.72 -11.67
N THR A 125 9.99 -6.71 -12.55
CA THR A 125 9.06 -6.70 -13.70
C THR A 125 7.59 -6.75 -13.27
N MET A 126 7.31 -7.29 -12.08
CA MET A 126 5.97 -7.40 -11.51
C MET A 126 5.67 -6.26 -10.52
N LEU A 127 6.67 -5.90 -9.71
CA LEU A 127 6.54 -4.92 -8.62
C LEU A 127 7.71 -3.91 -8.69
N PRO A 128 7.70 -3.01 -9.70
CA PRO A 128 8.81 -2.10 -9.98
C PRO A 128 8.83 -0.91 -9.00
N ILE A 129 9.32 -1.14 -7.78
CA ILE A 129 9.35 -0.12 -6.71
C ILE A 129 10.69 0.58 -6.55
N VAL A 130 11.79 -0.01 -7.03
CA VAL A 130 13.16 0.51 -6.89
C VAL A 130 13.64 1.10 -8.22
N SER A 131 14.10 2.35 -8.23
CA SER A 131 14.65 2.95 -9.46
C SER A 131 16.03 2.36 -9.78
N LYS A 132 16.19 1.70 -10.95
CA LYS A 132 17.47 1.13 -11.42
C LYS A 132 18.61 2.13 -11.37
N ARG A 133 18.38 3.31 -11.94
CA ARG A 133 19.37 4.39 -12.03
C ARG A 133 19.80 4.88 -10.64
N ARG A 134 18.84 5.20 -9.77
CA ARG A 134 19.14 5.74 -8.43
C ARG A 134 19.79 4.69 -7.53
N PHE A 135 19.33 3.44 -7.61
CA PHE A 135 19.94 2.34 -6.86
C PHE A 135 21.39 2.12 -7.28
N ARG A 136 21.67 2.03 -8.59
CA ARG A 136 23.04 1.90 -9.11
C ARG A 136 23.93 3.08 -8.67
N GLN A 137 23.42 4.31 -8.71
CA GLN A 137 24.15 5.49 -8.23
C GLN A 137 24.51 5.38 -6.74
N ARG A 138 23.56 5.02 -5.87
CA ARG A 138 23.83 4.83 -4.43
C ARG A 138 24.87 3.74 -4.17
N MET A 139 24.87 2.68 -4.99
CA MET A 139 25.86 1.61 -4.88
C MET A 139 27.28 2.02 -5.32
N THR A 140 27.43 3.10 -6.09
CA THR A 140 28.77 3.64 -6.46
C THR A 140 29.36 4.58 -5.42
N GLU A 141 28.59 4.95 -4.39
CA GLU A 141 29.09 5.78 -3.28
C GLU A 141 30.16 5.03 -2.48
N THR A 142 31.15 5.75 -1.96
CA THR A 142 32.32 5.15 -1.29
C THR A 142 31.95 4.27 -0.10
N ASN A 143 30.84 4.59 0.58
CA ASN A 143 30.27 3.79 1.67
C ASN A 143 28.74 3.76 1.53
N PRO A 144 28.14 2.71 0.92
CA PRO A 144 26.70 2.58 0.84
C PRO A 144 26.05 2.53 2.22
N SER A 145 24.92 3.21 2.37
CA SER A 145 24.19 3.32 3.62
C SER A 145 23.57 1.98 4.06
N SER A 146 23.36 1.78 5.37
CA SER A 146 22.87 0.50 5.91
C SER A 146 21.49 0.10 5.37
N ASP A 147 20.60 1.07 5.18
CA ASP A 147 19.28 0.86 4.57
C ASP A 147 19.37 0.49 3.08
N THR A 148 20.28 1.10 2.31
CA THR A 148 20.56 0.71 0.92
C THR A 148 21.07 -0.73 0.83
N LEU A 149 22.00 -1.13 1.71
CA LEU A 149 22.50 -2.51 1.76
C LEU A 149 21.43 -3.49 2.23
N THR A 150 20.55 -3.08 3.16
CA THR A 150 19.41 -3.89 3.62
C THR A 150 18.40 -4.10 2.50
N LEU A 151 18.12 -3.08 1.69
CA LEU A 151 17.32 -3.19 0.48
C LEU A 151 17.96 -4.16 -0.52
N ALA A 152 19.27 -4.04 -0.78
CA ALA A 152 20.00 -4.95 -1.66
C ALA A 152 19.91 -6.41 -1.19
N PHE A 153 20.03 -6.64 0.13
CA PHE A 153 19.88 -7.95 0.74
C PHE A 153 18.46 -8.51 0.54
N CYS A 154 17.42 -7.68 0.73
CA CYS A 154 16.04 -8.07 0.49
C CYS A 154 15.75 -8.33 -1.00
N MET A 155 16.37 -7.57 -1.92
CA MET A 155 16.32 -7.83 -3.37
C MET A 155 16.92 -9.20 -3.71
N HIS A 156 18.04 -9.56 -3.09
CA HIS A 156 18.64 -10.89 -3.26
C HIS A 156 17.73 -12.00 -2.70
N MET A 157 17.20 -11.81 -1.48
CA MET A 157 16.30 -12.76 -0.82
C MET A 157 15.03 -13.01 -1.64
N VAL A 158 14.36 -11.95 -2.07
CA VAL A 158 13.14 -12.08 -2.87
C VAL A 158 13.40 -12.67 -4.25
N SER A 159 14.64 -12.70 -4.73
CA SER A 159 14.98 -13.35 -6.00
C SER A 159 15.27 -14.85 -5.85
N GLN A 160 15.39 -15.36 -4.61
CA GLN A 160 15.54 -16.80 -4.38
C GLN A 160 14.26 -17.56 -4.74
N GLN A 161 14.44 -18.74 -5.33
CA GLN A 161 13.34 -19.63 -5.72
C GLN A 161 12.87 -20.52 -4.57
N THR A 162 13.80 -20.90 -3.69
CA THR A 162 13.53 -21.75 -2.52
C THR A 162 13.52 -20.91 -1.25
N ILE A 163 12.80 -21.40 -0.23
CA ILE A 163 12.83 -20.77 1.08
C ILE A 163 14.23 -20.89 1.67
N ASN A 164 14.83 -19.77 2.01
CA ASN A 164 16.06 -19.70 2.79
C ASN A 164 15.74 -19.04 4.14
N VAL A 165 15.60 -19.87 5.18
CA VAL A 165 15.18 -19.42 6.52
C VAL A 165 16.24 -18.51 7.15
N ASP A 166 17.53 -18.85 7.03
CA ASP A 166 18.62 -18.03 7.55
C ASP A 166 18.67 -16.64 6.89
N MET A 167 18.48 -16.58 5.58
CA MET A 167 18.41 -15.30 4.87
C MET A 167 17.18 -14.49 5.27
N TYR A 168 16.03 -15.14 5.44
CA TYR A 168 14.81 -14.48 5.90
C TYR A 168 14.96 -13.92 7.32
N ASP A 169 15.49 -14.70 8.27
CA ASP A 169 15.71 -14.26 9.65
C ASP A 169 16.70 -13.09 9.70
N LYS A 170 17.77 -13.13 8.90
CA LYS A 170 18.71 -12.02 8.75
C LYS A 170 18.04 -10.76 8.19
N ALA A 171 17.23 -10.90 7.13
CA ALA A 171 16.51 -9.76 6.56
C ALA A 171 15.60 -9.09 7.61
N LYS A 172 14.79 -9.88 8.34
CA LYS A 172 13.95 -9.36 9.43
C LYS A 172 14.79 -8.70 10.54
N GLY A 173 15.93 -9.29 10.87
CA GLY A 173 16.89 -8.72 11.84
C GLY A 173 17.44 -7.36 11.40
N PHE A 174 17.82 -7.20 10.14
CA PHE A 174 18.31 -5.93 9.58
C PHE A 174 17.21 -4.86 9.55
N LEU A 175 16.00 -5.21 9.10
CA LEU A 175 14.85 -4.30 9.11
C LEU A 175 14.55 -3.78 10.53
N SER A 176 14.48 -4.69 11.51
CA SER A 176 14.26 -4.34 12.92
C SER A 176 15.42 -3.52 13.52
N MET A 177 16.65 -3.73 13.08
CA MET A 177 17.81 -2.95 13.51
C MET A 177 17.71 -1.50 13.05
N LEU A 178 17.35 -1.25 11.79
CA LEU A 178 17.15 0.10 11.25
C LEU A 178 16.04 0.84 12.01
N GLU A 179 14.91 0.18 12.25
CA GLU A 179 13.78 0.75 12.98
C GLU A 179 14.13 1.10 14.42
N ARG A 180 14.84 0.22 15.13
CA ARG A 180 15.34 0.50 16.48
C ARG A 180 16.35 1.65 16.50
N GLY A 181 17.08 1.85 15.40
CA GLY A 181 17.94 3.02 15.18
C GLY A 181 17.16 4.30 14.88
N GLY A 182 15.84 4.23 14.69
CA GLY A 182 15.02 5.37 14.28
C GLY A 182 15.16 5.71 12.79
N THR A 183 15.74 4.82 11.98
CA THR A 183 15.81 5.02 10.52
C THR A 183 14.41 4.85 9.93
N ILE A 184 13.90 5.89 9.28
CA ILE A 184 12.75 5.81 8.38
C ILE A 184 13.20 6.34 7.02
N SER A 185 13.25 5.47 6.02
CA SER A 185 13.70 5.81 4.66
C SER A 185 12.86 5.08 3.61
N ILE A 186 12.96 5.52 2.35
CA ILE A 186 12.28 4.84 1.25
C ILE A 186 12.87 3.44 1.03
N GLN A 187 14.17 3.27 1.27
CA GLN A 187 14.86 1.98 1.19
C GLN A 187 14.33 1.00 2.23
N LEU A 188 14.10 1.46 3.47
CA LEU A 188 13.48 0.65 4.51
C LEU A 188 12.09 0.19 4.06
N LEU A 189 11.23 1.11 3.59
CA LEU A 189 9.88 0.76 3.11
C LEU A 189 9.94 -0.24 1.94
N GLN A 190 10.78 0.02 0.93
CA GLN A 190 10.97 -0.88 -0.20
C GLN A 190 11.47 -2.26 0.25
N ALA A 191 12.42 -2.32 1.18
CA ALA A 191 12.95 -3.56 1.73
C ALA A 191 11.87 -4.35 2.49
N THR A 192 11.06 -3.67 3.30
CA THR A 192 9.92 -4.27 4.03
C THR A 192 8.85 -4.77 3.06
N ILE A 193 8.56 -4.06 1.97
CA ILE A 193 7.65 -4.52 0.90
C ILE A 193 8.17 -5.81 0.25
N LEU A 194 9.48 -5.89 -0.05
CA LEU A 194 10.08 -7.11 -0.60
C LEU A 194 10.06 -8.27 0.39
N ALA A 195 10.23 -8.00 1.69
CA ALA A 195 10.07 -9.00 2.74
C ALA A 195 8.62 -9.50 2.82
N ALA A 196 7.63 -8.61 2.78
CA ALA A 196 6.21 -8.99 2.72
C ALA A 196 5.91 -9.84 1.48
N LEU A 197 6.41 -9.46 0.31
CA LEU A 197 6.24 -10.22 -0.93
C LEU A 197 6.86 -11.62 -0.83
N TYR A 198 8.03 -11.74 -0.19
CA TYR A 198 8.65 -13.04 0.10
C TYR A 198 7.78 -13.88 1.05
N GLU A 199 7.29 -13.29 2.14
CA GLU A 199 6.41 -13.96 3.09
C GLU A 199 5.12 -14.48 2.40
N ILE A 200 4.47 -13.67 1.57
CA ILE A 200 3.30 -14.09 0.78
C ILE A 200 3.69 -15.21 -0.20
N SER A 201 4.82 -15.08 -0.92
CA SER A 201 5.28 -16.06 -1.93
C SER A 201 5.53 -17.43 -1.33
N HIS A 202 5.94 -17.46 -0.05
CA HIS A 202 6.27 -18.68 0.67
C HIS A 202 5.19 -19.13 1.66
N ALA A 203 4.01 -18.49 1.66
CA ALA A 203 2.92 -18.76 2.61
C ALA A 203 3.32 -18.67 4.09
N ILE A 204 4.17 -17.70 4.44
CA ILE A 204 4.59 -17.42 5.82
C ILE A 204 3.54 -16.53 6.49
N TYR A 205 2.41 -17.12 6.87
CA TYR A 205 1.35 -16.47 7.66
C TYR A 205 1.46 -16.86 9.14
N PRO A 206 1.15 -15.95 10.10
CA PRO A 206 0.53 -14.62 9.92
C PRO A 206 1.52 -13.48 9.63
N ALA A 207 2.83 -13.76 9.50
CA ALA A 207 3.86 -12.72 9.32
C ALA A 207 3.58 -11.82 8.11
N ALA A 208 3.24 -12.40 6.95
CA ALA A 208 2.88 -11.67 5.73
C ALA A 208 1.84 -10.57 5.98
N PHE A 209 0.75 -10.91 6.67
CA PHE A 209 -0.33 -9.97 6.98
C PHE A 209 0.16 -8.80 7.85
N LEU A 210 0.97 -9.09 8.88
CA LEU A 210 1.49 -8.07 9.79
C LEU A 210 2.54 -7.19 9.10
N THR A 211 3.43 -7.76 8.29
CA THR A 211 4.45 -7.01 7.55
C THR A 211 3.82 -6.07 6.52
N VAL A 212 2.74 -6.48 5.84
CA VAL A 212 1.98 -5.60 4.95
C VAL A 212 1.36 -4.42 5.70
N GLY A 213 0.75 -4.67 6.86
CA GLY A 213 0.24 -3.59 7.72
C GLY A 213 1.35 -2.64 8.19
N HIS A 214 2.53 -3.17 8.44
CA HIS A 214 3.71 -2.37 8.79
C HIS A 214 4.19 -1.49 7.62
N CYS A 215 4.19 -2.01 6.39
CA CYS A 215 4.46 -1.20 5.19
C CYS A 215 3.51 0.01 5.08
N ALA A 216 2.23 -0.18 5.36
CA ALA A 216 1.24 0.90 5.37
C ALA A 216 1.58 1.97 6.42
N ARG A 217 1.97 1.57 7.64
CA ARG A 217 2.39 2.50 8.70
C ARG A 217 3.65 3.26 8.35
N LEU A 218 4.65 2.61 7.77
CA LEU A 218 5.87 3.27 7.29
C LEU A 218 5.55 4.30 6.19
N GLY A 219 4.74 3.93 5.19
CA GLY A 219 4.33 4.86 4.12
C GLY A 219 3.50 6.05 4.62
N GLN A 220 2.64 5.82 5.62
CA GLN A 220 1.88 6.89 6.28
C GLN A 220 2.79 7.83 7.06
N ALA A 221 3.74 7.30 7.84
CA ALA A 221 4.71 8.09 8.59
C ALA A 221 5.57 8.97 7.67
N ILE A 222 5.93 8.47 6.47
CA ILE A 222 6.65 9.26 5.47
C ILE A 222 5.78 10.38 4.86
N GLY A 223 4.45 10.18 4.80
CA GLY A 223 3.50 11.09 4.15
C GLY A 223 3.12 10.70 2.72
N LEU A 224 3.37 9.44 2.30
CA LEU A 224 3.13 8.99 0.92
C LEU A 224 1.65 8.88 0.55
N HIS A 225 0.80 8.60 1.54
CA HIS A 225 -0.65 8.44 1.40
C HIS A 225 -1.37 9.74 0.96
N ASP A 226 -0.92 10.90 1.42
CA ASP A 226 -1.45 12.19 1.00
C ASP A 226 -0.34 13.25 0.94
N ARG A 227 0.30 13.36 -0.22
CA ARG A 227 1.44 14.25 -0.42
C ARG A 227 1.09 15.74 -0.42
N ARG A 228 -0.20 16.10 -0.48
CA ARG A 228 -0.65 17.49 -0.58
C ARG A 228 -1.09 18.02 0.76
N ASN A 229 -1.80 17.20 1.54
CA ASN A 229 -2.46 17.63 2.76
C ASN A 229 -1.82 17.07 4.04
N SER A 230 -1.09 15.95 3.96
CA SER A 230 -0.44 15.37 5.15
C SER A 230 0.93 15.98 5.42
N LEU A 231 1.34 15.97 6.69
CA LEU A 231 2.68 16.38 7.10
C LEU A 231 3.73 15.46 6.44
N GLN A 232 4.70 16.06 5.76
CA GLN A 232 5.76 15.32 5.07
C GLN A 232 7.00 15.23 5.96
N MET A 233 7.52 14.01 6.13
CA MET A 233 8.71 13.76 6.96
C MET A 233 10.00 14.31 6.32
N TRP A 234 10.04 14.33 4.98
CA TRP A 234 11.18 14.69 4.16
C TRP A 234 10.92 15.95 3.33
N PRO A 235 11.98 16.62 2.83
CA PRO A 235 11.82 17.79 1.99
C PRO A 235 11.09 17.48 0.67
N VAL A 236 10.65 18.54 0.00
CA VAL A 236 10.01 18.44 -1.30
C VAL A 236 10.95 17.74 -2.29
N VAL A 237 10.43 16.67 -2.89
CA VAL A 237 11.09 15.88 -3.94
C VAL A 237 11.63 16.77 -5.05
N GLN A 238 12.90 16.60 -5.39
CA GLN A 238 13.61 17.47 -6.32
C GLN A 238 13.65 16.94 -7.75
N SER A 239 13.35 15.65 -7.97
CA SER A 239 13.41 15.03 -9.29
C SER A 239 12.17 14.24 -9.63
N TRP A 240 11.86 14.21 -10.93
CA TRP A 240 10.73 13.44 -11.45
C TRP A 240 10.89 11.92 -11.18
N THR A 241 12.11 11.38 -11.33
CA THR A 241 12.40 9.96 -11.06
C THR A 241 12.16 9.57 -9.61
N GLU A 242 12.47 10.47 -8.67
CA GLU A 242 12.19 10.28 -7.25
C GLU A 242 10.70 10.32 -6.95
N LEU A 243 9.97 11.25 -7.57
CA LEU A 243 8.52 11.36 -7.44
C LEU A 243 7.84 10.04 -7.84
N GLU A 244 8.31 9.47 -8.95
CA GLU A 244 7.82 8.21 -9.49
C GLU A 244 8.20 7.01 -8.61
N GLU A 245 9.41 6.99 -8.05
CA GLU A 245 9.82 5.94 -7.09
C GLU A 245 8.94 5.92 -5.83
N LEU A 246 8.63 7.10 -5.27
CA LEU A 246 7.71 7.23 -4.13
C LEU A 246 6.29 6.75 -4.50
N ARG A 247 5.78 7.17 -5.66
CA ARG A 247 4.45 6.78 -6.17
C ARG A 247 4.35 5.27 -6.33
N ARG A 248 5.34 4.65 -6.99
CA ARG A 248 5.37 3.20 -7.22
C ARG A 248 5.45 2.41 -5.92
N THR A 249 6.26 2.90 -4.99
CA THR A 249 6.38 2.29 -3.65
C THR A 249 5.05 2.34 -2.90
N TRP A 250 4.34 3.47 -2.92
CA TRP A 250 3.02 3.57 -2.28
C TRP A 250 1.96 2.68 -2.94
N TRP A 251 1.92 2.65 -4.27
CA TRP A 251 1.03 1.73 -4.98
C TRP A 251 1.29 0.26 -4.66
N ALA A 252 2.55 -0.13 -4.48
CA ALA A 252 2.89 -1.49 -4.05
C ALA A 252 2.34 -1.81 -2.65
N VAL A 253 2.34 -0.84 -1.72
CA VAL A 253 1.69 -1.02 -0.41
C VAL A 253 0.20 -1.30 -0.58
N ILE A 254 -0.51 -0.48 -1.37
CA ILE A 254 -1.95 -0.66 -1.64
C ILE A 254 -2.20 -2.04 -2.27
N VAL A 255 -1.44 -2.41 -3.31
CA VAL A 255 -1.58 -3.70 -4.00
C VAL A 255 -1.45 -4.87 -3.01
N LEU A 256 -0.43 -4.87 -2.15
CA LEU A 256 -0.23 -5.95 -1.18
C LEU A 256 -1.29 -5.97 -0.07
N ASP A 257 -1.72 -4.80 0.42
CA ASP A 257 -2.76 -4.67 1.46
C ASP A 257 -4.11 -5.20 0.98
N ARG A 258 -4.49 -4.90 -0.27
CA ARG A 258 -5.70 -5.48 -0.88
C ARG A 258 -5.55 -6.98 -1.15
N PHE A 259 -4.39 -7.41 -1.64
CA PHE A 259 -4.16 -8.81 -1.98
C PHE A 259 -4.15 -9.71 -0.74
N VAL A 260 -3.50 -9.31 0.35
CA VAL A 260 -3.46 -10.11 1.59
C VAL A 260 -4.81 -10.17 2.31
N GLY A 261 -5.73 -9.25 1.98
CA GLY A 261 -7.11 -9.27 2.45
C GLY A 261 -8.01 -10.27 1.74
N LEU A 262 -7.58 -10.86 0.62
CA LEU A 262 -8.36 -11.88 -0.10
C LEU A 262 -8.63 -13.10 0.78
N GLY A 263 -9.86 -13.63 0.69
CA GLY A 263 -10.28 -14.82 1.43
C GLY A 263 -10.66 -14.57 2.89
N ILE A 264 -10.59 -13.33 3.39
CA ILE A 264 -11.01 -12.99 4.76
C ILE A 264 -12.07 -11.88 4.73
N GLN A 265 -13.27 -12.19 5.21
CA GLN A 265 -14.38 -11.23 5.26
C GLN A 265 -14.26 -10.26 6.46
N ASN A 266 -14.85 -9.08 6.30
CA ASN A 266 -15.06 -8.07 7.35
C ASN A 266 -13.79 -7.58 8.04
N ARG A 267 -12.66 -7.50 7.32
CA ARG A 267 -11.42 -6.91 7.83
C ARG A 267 -11.15 -5.53 7.21
N PRO A 268 -10.78 -4.53 8.02
CA PRO A 268 -10.36 -3.24 7.50
C PRO A 268 -8.97 -3.37 6.83
N PHE A 269 -8.73 -2.52 5.84
CA PHE A 269 -7.42 -2.35 5.23
C PHE A 269 -6.47 -1.61 6.16
N ALA A 270 -5.17 -1.84 6.00
CA ALA A 270 -4.15 -1.11 6.76
C ALA A 270 -3.95 0.32 6.24
N CYS A 271 -4.25 0.58 4.97
CA CYS A 271 -4.26 1.91 4.36
C CYS A 271 -5.57 2.22 3.65
N GLU A 272 -5.90 3.51 3.57
CA GLU A 272 -7.07 4.01 2.84
C GLU A 272 -7.03 3.64 1.35
N ASP A 273 -8.20 3.65 0.72
CA ASP A 273 -8.32 3.41 -0.72
C ASP A 273 -7.72 4.56 -1.54
N ALA A 274 -7.20 4.21 -2.72
CA ALA A 274 -6.77 5.20 -3.69
C ALA A 274 -7.96 6.07 -4.13
N LYS A 275 -7.74 7.38 -4.15
CA LYS A 275 -8.71 8.38 -4.60
C LYS A 275 -8.82 8.33 -6.13
N PRO A 276 -9.98 8.64 -6.74
CA PRO A 276 -10.15 8.61 -8.20
C PRO A 276 -9.11 9.43 -8.98
N GLU A 277 -8.62 10.53 -8.40
CA GLU A 277 -7.62 11.43 -8.93
C GLU A 277 -6.17 10.99 -8.69
N ASP A 278 -5.94 9.91 -7.92
CA ASP A 278 -4.60 9.43 -7.64
C ASP A 278 -3.92 8.94 -8.92
N MET A 279 -2.69 9.42 -9.13
CA MET A 279 -1.95 9.19 -10.36
C MET A 279 -1.38 7.78 -10.38
N LEU A 280 -1.59 7.07 -11.49
CA LEU A 280 -0.99 5.78 -11.77
C LEU A 280 0.51 5.91 -12.05
N PRO A 281 1.29 4.83 -11.81
CA PRO A 281 2.66 4.74 -12.29
C PRO A 281 2.74 4.94 -13.81
N MET A 282 3.83 5.53 -14.27
CA MET A 282 4.10 5.69 -15.70
C MET A 282 4.73 4.42 -16.29
N ASP A 283 5.24 4.51 -17.52
CA ASP A 283 5.90 3.38 -18.19
C ASP A 283 7.28 3.05 -17.58
N ASP A 284 7.54 1.75 -17.42
CA ASP A 284 8.76 1.25 -16.77
C ASP A 284 10.02 1.58 -17.57
N GLN A 285 9.96 1.57 -18.91
CA GLN A 285 11.14 1.79 -19.76
C GLN A 285 11.66 3.21 -19.62
N PHE A 286 10.75 4.20 -19.69
CA PHE A 286 11.12 5.61 -19.54
C PHE A 286 11.64 5.92 -18.13
N TRP A 287 11.01 5.33 -17.10
CA TRP A 287 11.47 5.50 -15.72
C TRP A 287 12.85 4.88 -15.49
N ASP A 288 13.11 3.69 -16.03
CA ASP A 288 14.39 2.99 -15.92
C ASP A 288 15.54 3.75 -16.60
N GLN A 289 15.28 4.35 -17.75
CA GLN A 289 16.24 5.17 -18.49
C GLN A 289 16.39 6.58 -17.88
N GLY A 290 15.40 7.02 -17.09
CA GLY A 290 15.32 8.37 -16.55
C GLY A 290 15.03 9.42 -17.63
N GLU A 291 14.35 9.02 -18.71
CA GLU A 291 13.96 9.90 -19.81
C GLU A 291 12.61 10.55 -19.51
N GLN A 292 12.56 11.87 -19.56
CA GLN A 292 11.31 12.61 -19.40
C GLN A 292 10.62 12.77 -20.76
N LYS A 293 9.58 11.97 -21.00
CA LYS A 293 8.74 12.09 -22.19
C LYS A 293 7.39 12.71 -21.84
N ALA A 294 6.87 13.57 -22.73
CA ALA A 294 5.53 14.11 -22.60
C ALA A 294 4.50 13.00 -22.86
N ILE A 295 4.01 12.38 -21.78
CA ILE A 295 2.95 11.38 -21.80
C ILE A 295 1.86 11.87 -20.84
N PRO A 296 0.57 11.82 -21.21
CA PRO A 296 -0.50 12.18 -20.29
C PRO A 296 -0.41 11.31 -19.04
N SER A 297 -0.34 11.95 -17.88
CA SER A 297 -0.37 11.22 -16.62
C SER A 297 -1.79 10.71 -16.40
N LEU A 298 -1.94 9.40 -16.14
CA LEU A 298 -3.24 8.77 -15.96
C LEU A 298 -3.62 8.76 -14.49
N ALA A 299 -4.85 9.18 -14.18
CA ALA A 299 -5.44 8.92 -12.87
C ALA A 299 -5.96 7.46 -12.81
N VAL A 300 -6.14 6.89 -11.61
CA VAL A 300 -6.65 5.52 -11.46
C VAL A 300 -8.05 5.36 -12.07
N SER A 301 -8.87 6.42 -12.04
CA SER A 301 -10.20 6.48 -12.66
C SER A 301 -10.20 6.64 -14.19
N ALA A 302 -9.04 6.77 -14.82
CA ALA A 302 -8.93 6.93 -16.27
C ALA A 302 -9.54 5.73 -17.02
N GLU A 303 -10.08 6.01 -18.21
CA GLU A 303 -10.72 4.99 -19.05
C GLU A 303 -9.78 3.82 -19.33
N THR A 304 -10.31 2.60 -19.22
CA THR A 304 -9.53 1.37 -19.37
C THR A 304 -9.00 1.18 -20.79
N THR A 305 -9.63 1.82 -21.78
CA THR A 305 -9.23 1.83 -23.20
C THR A 305 -7.90 2.54 -23.45
N LEU A 306 -7.48 3.44 -22.55
CA LEU A 306 -6.21 4.14 -22.68
C LEU A 306 -5.04 3.18 -22.43
N PRO A 307 -3.95 3.25 -23.23
CA PRO A 307 -2.75 2.46 -23.00
C PRO A 307 -2.15 2.78 -21.63
N ALA A 308 -1.86 1.74 -20.84
CA ALA A 308 -1.23 1.86 -19.54
C ALA A 308 -0.11 0.82 -19.38
N SER A 309 0.88 1.11 -18.54
CA SER A 309 1.94 0.16 -18.22
C SER A 309 1.39 -1.02 -17.41
N SER A 310 2.11 -2.15 -17.41
CA SER A 310 1.67 -3.35 -16.69
C SER A 310 1.48 -3.11 -15.18
N PHE A 311 2.36 -2.29 -14.58
CA PHE A 311 2.21 -1.94 -13.17
C PHE A 311 1.03 -0.97 -12.96
N ALA A 312 0.78 -0.03 -13.87
CA ALA A 312 -0.42 0.81 -13.82
C ALA A 312 -1.71 -0.03 -13.90
N ARG A 313 -1.77 -1.04 -14.78
CA ARG A 313 -2.88 -2.01 -14.82
C ARG A 313 -3.03 -2.77 -13.49
N THR A 314 -1.92 -3.15 -12.87
CA THR A 314 -1.93 -3.83 -11.57
C THR A 314 -2.50 -2.94 -10.46
N CYS A 315 -2.16 -1.65 -10.48
CA CYS A 315 -2.71 -0.63 -9.57
C CYS A 315 -4.22 -0.43 -9.79
N GLN A 316 -4.67 -0.34 -11.04
CA GLN A 316 -6.10 -0.28 -11.37
C GLN A 316 -6.85 -1.53 -10.88
N ALA A 317 -6.28 -2.73 -11.08
CA ALA A 317 -6.87 -3.96 -10.58
C ALA A 317 -6.99 -3.98 -9.05
N ALA A 318 -5.96 -3.50 -8.33
CA ALA A 318 -6.00 -3.38 -6.87
C ALA A 318 -7.05 -2.36 -6.40
N HIS A 319 -7.21 -1.23 -7.11
CA HIS A 319 -8.28 -0.27 -6.83
C HIS A 319 -9.67 -0.89 -7.01
N LEU A 320 -9.90 -1.63 -8.11
CA LEU A 320 -11.16 -2.36 -8.31
C LEU A 320 -11.40 -3.43 -7.24
N LEU A 321 -10.36 -4.17 -6.86
CA LEU A 321 -10.43 -5.14 -5.76
C LEU A 321 -10.83 -4.47 -4.45
N SER A 322 -10.29 -3.28 -4.17
CA SER A 322 -10.65 -2.49 -2.98
C SER A 322 -12.16 -2.22 -2.93
N ARG A 323 -12.73 -1.77 -4.05
CA ARG A 323 -14.15 -1.48 -4.16
C ARG A 323 -15.02 -2.73 -4.00
N VAL A 324 -14.60 -3.86 -4.57
CA VAL A 324 -15.29 -5.14 -4.37
C VAL A 324 -15.28 -5.54 -2.90
N LEU A 325 -14.11 -5.51 -2.26
CA LEU A 325 -13.98 -5.92 -0.86
C LEU A 325 -14.78 -4.99 0.06
N ALA A 326 -14.77 -3.67 -0.18
CA ALA A 326 -15.60 -2.71 0.53
C ALA A 326 -17.10 -3.00 0.36
N HIS A 327 -17.54 -3.29 -0.87
CA HIS A 327 -18.92 -3.71 -1.17
C HIS A 327 -19.29 -4.99 -0.43
N THR A 328 -18.45 -6.01 -0.47
CA THR A 328 -18.73 -7.30 0.20
C THR A 328 -18.70 -7.24 1.73
N ASN A 329 -17.96 -6.28 2.29
CA ASN A 329 -17.91 -6.04 3.74
C ASN A 329 -19.01 -5.07 4.22
N SER A 330 -19.71 -4.42 3.29
CA SER A 330 -20.84 -3.55 3.60
C SER A 330 -22.07 -4.41 3.83
N ASN A 331 -22.67 -4.33 5.03
CA ASN A 331 -23.93 -4.99 5.30
C ASN A 331 -25.08 -4.18 4.66
N ALA A 332 -25.92 -4.83 3.86
CA ALA A 332 -27.11 -4.19 3.32
C ALA A 332 -28.16 -4.00 4.43
N SER A 333 -28.31 -2.75 4.92
CA SER A 333 -29.49 -2.38 5.72
C SER A 333 -30.76 -2.61 4.89
N ILE A 334 -31.91 -2.89 5.51
CA ILE A 334 -33.19 -3.08 4.78
C ILE A 334 -33.53 -1.87 3.89
N ALA A 335 -33.14 -0.65 4.31
CA ALA A 335 -33.42 0.58 3.57
C ALA A 335 -32.53 0.79 2.34
N ASP A 336 -31.36 0.15 2.28
CA ASP A 336 -30.33 0.40 1.26
C ASP A 336 -30.13 -0.74 0.25
N ARG A 337 -30.96 -1.79 0.30
CA ARG A 337 -30.80 -3.00 -0.54
C ARG A 337 -30.75 -2.72 -2.04
N SER A 338 -31.62 -1.84 -2.55
CA SER A 338 -31.63 -1.49 -3.98
C SER A 338 -30.33 -0.81 -4.40
N THR A 339 -29.83 0.13 -3.59
CA THR A 339 -28.54 0.81 -3.81
C THR A 339 -27.38 -0.18 -3.77
N TYR A 340 -27.40 -1.11 -2.81
CA TYR A 340 -26.39 -2.14 -2.64
C TYR A 340 -26.29 -3.06 -3.88
N TYR A 341 -27.38 -3.67 -4.33
CA TYR A 341 -27.29 -4.53 -5.53
C TYR A 341 -27.04 -3.71 -6.80
N GLY A 342 -27.51 -2.46 -6.86
CA GLY A 342 -27.17 -1.50 -7.91
C GLY A 342 -25.66 -1.27 -8.00
N GLU A 343 -24.99 -1.07 -6.87
CA GLU A 343 -23.53 -0.97 -6.79
C GLU A 343 -22.84 -2.26 -7.27
N GLY A 344 -23.29 -3.42 -6.81
CA GLY A 344 -22.78 -4.72 -7.25
C GLY A 344 -22.87 -4.91 -8.78
N HIS A 345 -23.97 -4.47 -9.38
CA HIS A 345 -24.17 -4.49 -10.83
C HIS A 345 -23.21 -3.54 -11.57
N GLN A 346 -22.94 -2.35 -11.02
CA GLN A 346 -21.94 -1.44 -11.59
C GLN A 346 -20.51 -2.01 -11.47
N LEU A 347 -20.18 -2.63 -10.34
CA LEU A 347 -18.89 -3.30 -10.15
C LEU A 347 -18.71 -4.43 -11.18
N HIS A 348 -19.73 -5.26 -11.41
CA HIS A 348 -19.70 -6.28 -12.46
C HIS A 348 -19.37 -5.70 -13.84
N LYS A 349 -20.03 -4.61 -14.26
CA LYS A 349 -19.79 -3.96 -15.55
C LYS A 349 -18.35 -3.46 -15.68
N VAL A 350 -17.86 -2.76 -14.66
CA VAL A 350 -16.49 -2.19 -14.68
C VAL A 350 -15.44 -3.29 -14.67
N LEU A 351 -15.61 -4.31 -13.82
CA LEU A 351 -14.70 -5.46 -13.75
C LEU A 351 -14.65 -6.23 -15.06
N THR A 352 -15.81 -6.52 -15.67
CA THR A 352 -15.86 -7.27 -16.93
C THR A 352 -15.21 -6.50 -18.08
N ALA A 353 -15.46 -5.18 -18.16
CA ALA A 353 -14.81 -4.32 -19.15
C ALA A 353 -13.29 -4.27 -18.95
N PHE A 354 -12.83 -4.06 -17.72
CA PHE A 354 -11.39 -4.04 -17.40
C PHE A 354 -10.72 -5.40 -17.65
N HIS A 355 -11.35 -6.49 -17.21
CA HIS A 355 -10.87 -7.85 -17.44
C HIS A 355 -10.74 -8.15 -18.94
N GLY A 356 -11.72 -7.76 -19.77
CA GLY A 356 -11.65 -7.92 -21.22
C GLY A 356 -10.43 -7.22 -21.84
N VAL A 357 -10.14 -5.98 -21.43
CA VAL A 357 -8.96 -5.23 -21.89
C VAL A 357 -7.67 -5.95 -21.48
N VAL A 358 -7.53 -6.31 -20.20
CA VAL A 358 -6.31 -6.96 -19.70
C VAL A 358 -6.14 -8.37 -20.30
N SER A 359 -7.22 -9.12 -20.51
CA SER A 359 -7.18 -10.41 -21.22
C SER A 359 -6.72 -10.25 -22.66
N HIS A 360 -7.17 -9.21 -23.38
CA HIS A 360 -6.70 -8.93 -24.73
C HIS A 360 -5.21 -8.53 -24.76
N GLU A 361 -4.78 -7.65 -23.86
CA GLU A 361 -3.37 -7.27 -23.70
C GLU A 361 -2.50 -8.48 -23.34
N PHE A 362 -3.01 -9.37 -22.49
CA PHE A 362 -2.36 -10.63 -22.14
C PHE A 362 -2.25 -11.54 -23.37
N ALA A 363 -3.34 -11.75 -24.13
CA ALA A 363 -3.36 -12.54 -25.34
C ALA A 363 -2.35 -12.05 -26.39
N ALA A 364 -2.24 -10.73 -26.56
CA ALA A 364 -1.32 -10.10 -27.51
C ALA A 364 0.17 -10.23 -27.15
N ALA A 365 0.52 -10.45 -25.88
CA ALA A 365 1.91 -10.61 -25.45
C ALA A 365 2.55 -11.85 -26.09
N GLN A 366 3.71 -11.71 -26.74
CA GLN A 366 4.33 -12.82 -27.48
C GLN A 366 5.42 -13.55 -26.67
N ASN A 367 6.09 -12.85 -25.76
CA ASN A 367 7.27 -13.35 -25.05
C ASN A 367 7.06 -13.41 -23.53
N ALA A 368 7.80 -14.29 -22.84
CA ALA A 368 7.72 -14.46 -21.38
C ALA A 368 7.96 -13.16 -20.57
N PRO A 369 8.92 -12.27 -20.91
CA PRO A 369 9.17 -11.03 -20.16
C PRO A 369 8.03 -10.02 -20.27
N GLU A 370 7.27 -10.05 -21.37
CA GLU A 370 6.11 -9.20 -21.61
C GLU A 370 4.84 -9.74 -20.93
N LEU A 371 4.77 -11.06 -20.76
CA LEU A 371 3.59 -11.73 -20.25
C LEU A 371 3.53 -11.71 -18.72
N ALA A 372 4.67 -11.84 -18.05
CA ALA A 372 4.72 -11.88 -16.59
C ALA A 372 4.12 -10.66 -15.88
N PRO A 373 4.44 -9.42 -16.30
CA PRO A 373 3.91 -8.24 -15.63
C PRO A 373 2.37 -8.12 -15.77
N ARG A 374 1.83 -8.60 -16.90
CA ARG A 374 0.38 -8.54 -17.21
C ARG A 374 -0.45 -9.54 -16.40
N LEU A 375 0.15 -10.64 -15.93
CA LEU A 375 -0.54 -11.62 -15.10
C LEU A 375 -0.97 -11.06 -13.74
N SER A 376 -0.29 -10.04 -13.22
CA SER A 376 -0.62 -9.45 -11.93
C SER A 376 -2.00 -8.79 -11.96
N ALA A 377 -2.23 -7.92 -12.95
CA ALA A 377 -3.51 -7.25 -13.14
C ALA A 377 -4.63 -8.26 -13.42
N LEU A 378 -4.36 -9.27 -14.26
CA LEU A 378 -5.33 -10.31 -14.58
C LEU A 378 -5.70 -11.14 -13.34
N GLY A 379 -4.70 -11.61 -12.59
CA GLY A 379 -4.91 -12.38 -11.37
C GLY A 379 -5.71 -11.62 -10.30
N ILE A 380 -5.34 -10.37 -10.02
CA ILE A 380 -6.07 -9.52 -9.05
C ILE A 380 -7.50 -9.27 -9.52
N CYS A 381 -7.70 -8.95 -10.80
CA CYS A 381 -9.04 -8.70 -11.34
C CYS A 381 -9.92 -9.96 -11.33
N SER A 382 -9.37 -11.12 -11.71
CA SER A 382 -10.11 -12.39 -11.65
C SER A 382 -10.47 -12.73 -10.21
N SER A 383 -9.55 -12.55 -9.25
CA SER A 383 -9.86 -12.71 -7.82
C SER A 383 -10.99 -11.77 -7.37
N ALA A 384 -10.95 -10.49 -7.75
CA ALA A 384 -12.01 -9.53 -7.44
C ALA A 384 -13.37 -9.95 -8.01
N MET A 385 -13.41 -10.40 -9.27
CA MET A 385 -14.64 -10.92 -9.90
C MET A 385 -15.18 -12.14 -9.16
N ILE A 386 -14.31 -13.11 -8.82
CA ILE A 386 -14.73 -14.31 -8.09
C ILE A 386 -15.27 -13.94 -6.70
N THR A 387 -14.63 -13.01 -5.99
CA THR A 387 -15.11 -12.52 -4.69
C THR A 387 -16.48 -11.86 -4.82
N LEU A 388 -16.67 -10.96 -5.80
CA LEU A 388 -17.97 -10.32 -6.04
C LEU A 388 -19.06 -11.37 -6.31
N TYR A 389 -18.82 -12.27 -7.26
CA TYR A 389 -19.84 -13.21 -7.68
C TYR A 389 -20.13 -14.28 -6.63
N SER A 390 -19.11 -14.74 -5.88
CA SER A 390 -19.31 -15.73 -4.82
C SER A 390 -20.16 -15.17 -3.68
N THR A 391 -20.06 -13.86 -3.40
CA THR A 391 -20.92 -13.19 -2.41
C THR A 391 -22.38 -13.15 -2.86
N HIS A 392 -22.63 -12.91 -4.15
CA HIS A 392 -24.00 -12.72 -4.68
C HIS A 392 -24.61 -13.97 -5.34
N SER A 393 -23.90 -15.10 -5.39
CA SER A 393 -24.41 -16.34 -5.99
C SER A 393 -25.41 -17.09 -5.10
N CYS A 394 -25.34 -16.93 -3.76
CA CYS A 394 -26.20 -17.64 -2.82
C CYS A 394 -27.48 -16.84 -2.51
N ALA A 395 -28.64 -17.50 -2.56
CA ALA A 395 -29.94 -16.88 -2.25
C ALA A 395 -30.18 -16.68 -0.74
N GLU A 396 -29.44 -17.38 0.13
CA GLU A 396 -29.74 -17.46 1.57
C GLU A 396 -29.04 -16.39 2.43
N LEU A 397 -28.18 -15.55 1.84
CA LEU A 397 -27.36 -14.59 2.59
C LEU A 397 -28.13 -13.36 3.08
N ASP A 398 -29.35 -13.12 2.59
CA ASP A 398 -30.15 -11.95 2.94
C ASP A 398 -31.47 -12.35 3.63
N ASP A 399 -31.39 -12.53 4.96
CA ASP A 399 -32.51 -12.57 5.92
C ASP A 399 -33.79 -13.29 5.46
N THR A 400 -34.02 -14.50 5.99
CA THR A 400 -35.08 -15.48 5.68
C THR A 400 -36.55 -15.02 5.88
N ARG A 401 -36.82 -13.72 5.86
CA ARG A 401 -38.09 -13.09 6.24
C ARG A 401 -38.80 -12.32 5.11
N GLY A 402 -38.28 -12.28 3.89
CA GLY A 402 -38.87 -11.48 2.80
C GLY A 402 -38.74 -12.07 1.38
N VAL A 403 -39.59 -11.60 0.47
CA VAL A 403 -39.48 -11.85 -0.98
C VAL A 403 -38.27 -11.05 -1.50
N GLY A 404 -37.34 -11.71 -2.20
CA GLY A 404 -36.18 -11.05 -2.82
C GLY A 404 -36.61 -9.98 -3.83
N ILE A 405 -35.81 -8.91 -3.95
CA ILE A 405 -36.11 -7.80 -4.89
C ILE A 405 -35.58 -8.12 -6.31
N PRO A 406 -36.16 -7.55 -7.38
CA PRO A 406 -35.74 -7.83 -8.76
C PRO A 406 -34.24 -7.60 -9.01
N GLU A 407 -33.66 -6.58 -8.40
CA GLU A 407 -32.23 -6.24 -8.52
C GLU A 407 -31.34 -7.33 -7.91
N GLN A 408 -31.77 -7.95 -6.81
CA GLN A 408 -31.08 -9.08 -6.18
C GLN A 408 -31.06 -10.29 -7.11
N LEU A 409 -32.23 -10.65 -7.67
CA LEU A 409 -32.35 -11.77 -8.59
C LEU A 409 -31.50 -11.55 -9.85
N GLN A 410 -31.51 -10.33 -10.39
CA GLN A 410 -30.68 -9.96 -11.53
C GLN A 410 -29.19 -10.11 -11.22
N LEU A 411 -28.72 -9.59 -10.09
CA LEU A 411 -27.31 -9.70 -9.71
C LEU A 411 -26.91 -11.16 -9.42
N GLN A 412 -27.82 -11.96 -8.85
CA GLN A 412 -27.59 -13.38 -8.64
C GLN A 412 -27.39 -14.12 -9.96
N GLN A 413 -28.26 -13.90 -10.95
CA GLN A 413 -28.13 -14.49 -12.28
C GLN A 413 -26.79 -14.10 -12.93
N ILE A 414 -26.46 -12.80 -12.89
CA ILE A 414 -25.19 -12.26 -13.40
C ILE A 414 -24.00 -12.92 -12.68
N SER A 415 -24.10 -13.17 -11.39
CA SER A 415 -23.02 -13.75 -10.60
C SER A 415 -22.80 -15.22 -10.95
N LEU A 416 -23.87 -16.00 -11.12
CA LEU A 416 -23.77 -17.39 -11.57
C LEU A 416 -23.13 -17.48 -12.97
N ASP A 417 -23.60 -16.68 -13.92
CA ASP A 417 -23.03 -16.62 -15.27
C ASP A 417 -21.57 -16.11 -15.23
N GLY A 418 -21.30 -15.10 -14.41
CA GLY A 418 -20.00 -14.50 -14.20
C GLY A 418 -18.96 -15.47 -13.62
N LEU A 419 -19.36 -16.35 -12.69
CA LEU A 419 -18.50 -17.40 -12.13
C LEU A 419 -18.05 -18.40 -13.21
N HIS A 420 -18.93 -18.77 -14.14
CA HIS A 420 -18.57 -19.62 -15.27
C HIS A 420 -17.61 -18.91 -16.24
N GLN A 421 -17.88 -17.64 -16.56
CA GLN A 421 -17.04 -16.86 -17.47
C GLN A 421 -15.64 -16.63 -16.91
N VAL A 422 -15.52 -16.14 -15.67
CA VAL A 422 -14.21 -15.91 -15.04
C VAL A 422 -13.46 -17.23 -14.82
N GLY A 423 -14.19 -18.32 -14.53
CA GLY A 423 -13.62 -19.66 -14.43
C GLY A 423 -13.00 -20.14 -15.76
N SER A 424 -13.67 -19.89 -16.89
CA SER A 424 -13.15 -20.23 -18.22
C SER A 424 -11.91 -19.39 -18.55
N ALA A 425 -11.99 -18.07 -18.37
CA ALA A 425 -10.87 -17.17 -18.61
C ALA A 425 -9.65 -17.51 -17.73
N THR A 426 -9.89 -17.94 -16.49
CA THR A 426 -8.84 -18.40 -15.58
C THR A 426 -8.15 -19.65 -16.09
N CYS A 427 -8.89 -20.61 -16.65
CA CYS A 427 -8.30 -21.77 -17.30
C CYS A 427 -7.45 -21.39 -18.52
N GLU A 428 -7.91 -20.43 -19.33
CA GLU A 428 -7.18 -19.98 -20.53
C GLU A 428 -5.82 -19.39 -20.17
N PHE A 429 -5.77 -18.44 -19.23
CA PHE A 429 -4.48 -17.87 -18.83
C PHE A 429 -3.63 -18.86 -18.02
N ALA A 430 -4.24 -19.76 -17.23
CA ALA A 430 -3.51 -20.80 -16.50
C ALA A 430 -2.83 -21.79 -17.47
N SER A 431 -3.51 -22.17 -18.57
CA SER A 431 -2.94 -22.99 -19.63
C SER A 431 -1.68 -22.36 -20.23
N ARG A 432 -1.78 -21.07 -20.57
CA ARG A 432 -0.65 -20.33 -21.12
C ARG A 432 0.49 -20.17 -20.13
N LEU A 433 0.18 -19.91 -18.86
CA LEU A 433 1.15 -19.86 -17.78
C LEU A 433 1.85 -21.20 -17.59
N ALA A 434 1.12 -22.32 -17.62
CA ALA A 434 1.70 -23.66 -17.51
C ALA A 434 2.70 -23.93 -18.65
N SER A 435 2.34 -23.62 -19.89
CA SER A 435 3.24 -23.77 -21.05
C SER A 435 4.54 -22.98 -20.87
N LEU A 436 4.47 -21.76 -20.35
CA LEU A 436 5.66 -20.94 -20.08
C LEU A 436 6.52 -21.51 -18.96
N LEU A 437 5.91 -22.01 -17.88
CA LEU A 437 6.64 -22.60 -16.77
C LEU A 437 7.38 -23.87 -17.21
N GLU A 438 6.79 -24.68 -18.10
CA GLU A 438 7.40 -25.89 -18.66
C GLU A 438 8.63 -25.62 -19.52
N THR A 439 8.61 -24.55 -20.32
CA THR A 439 9.77 -24.16 -21.16
C THR A 439 10.98 -23.65 -20.35
N ASN A 440 10.84 -23.51 -19.03
CA ASN A 440 11.80 -22.86 -18.12
C ASN A 440 12.29 -21.48 -18.61
N ALA A 441 11.56 -20.85 -19.54
CA ALA A 441 11.92 -19.59 -20.19
C ALA A 441 11.84 -18.38 -19.24
N ALA A 442 11.47 -18.61 -17.98
CA ALA A 442 11.30 -17.58 -16.99
C ALA A 442 11.97 -17.95 -15.66
N GLY A 443 13.11 -17.33 -15.39
CA GLY A 443 13.63 -17.14 -14.03
C GLY A 443 12.84 -16.14 -13.20
N ALA A 444 11.65 -15.69 -13.67
CA ALA A 444 10.86 -14.68 -13.01
C ALA A 444 9.85 -15.29 -12.03
N LYS A 445 9.67 -14.65 -10.88
CA LYS A 445 8.48 -14.82 -10.04
C LYS A 445 7.31 -14.24 -10.84
N ILE A 446 6.59 -15.06 -11.59
CA ILE A 446 5.66 -14.59 -12.63
C ILE A 446 4.21 -14.44 -12.16
N GLY A 447 3.80 -15.04 -11.03
CA GLY A 447 2.38 -15.32 -10.84
C GLY A 447 1.84 -15.31 -9.43
N ILE A 448 2.49 -14.66 -8.45
CA ILE A 448 1.98 -14.66 -7.06
C ILE A 448 0.53 -14.14 -6.99
N PHE A 449 0.21 -13.11 -7.76
CA PHE A 449 -1.14 -12.55 -7.77
C PHE A 449 -2.14 -13.43 -8.54
N ALA A 450 -1.66 -14.30 -9.43
CA ALA A 450 -2.49 -15.24 -10.18
C ALA A 450 -2.77 -16.53 -9.38
N THR A 451 -1.95 -16.89 -8.37
CA THR A 451 -2.16 -18.12 -7.61
C THR A 451 -3.51 -18.13 -6.89
N GLU A 452 -3.96 -16.98 -6.40
CA GLU A 452 -5.23 -16.87 -5.68
C GLU A 452 -6.43 -17.08 -6.60
N ALA A 453 -6.45 -16.43 -7.77
CA ALA A 453 -7.51 -16.65 -8.76
C ALA A 453 -7.58 -18.12 -9.22
N ILE A 454 -6.43 -18.73 -9.53
CA ILE A 454 -6.35 -20.14 -9.93
C ILE A 454 -6.86 -21.06 -8.81
N TYR A 455 -6.50 -20.78 -7.56
CA TYR A 455 -6.97 -21.54 -6.41
C TYR A 455 -8.48 -21.43 -6.23
N GLN A 456 -9.04 -20.23 -6.26
CA GLN A 456 -10.47 -20.01 -6.04
C GLN A 456 -11.32 -20.66 -7.16
N VAL A 457 -10.87 -20.59 -8.42
CA VAL A 457 -11.56 -21.29 -9.52
C VAL A 457 -11.45 -22.80 -9.38
N ALA A 458 -10.30 -23.34 -8.96
CA ALA A 458 -10.16 -24.77 -8.73
C ALA A 458 -11.13 -25.25 -7.63
N LYS A 459 -11.25 -24.49 -6.53
CA LYS A 459 -12.22 -24.75 -5.46
C LYS A 459 -13.67 -24.68 -5.96
N LEU A 460 -14.00 -23.67 -6.77
CA LEU A 460 -15.31 -23.51 -7.39
C LEU A 460 -15.70 -24.72 -8.26
N TYR A 461 -14.77 -25.20 -9.11
CA TYR A 461 -15.05 -26.36 -9.96
C TYR A 461 -15.17 -27.67 -9.18
N ILE A 462 -14.44 -27.87 -8.07
CA ILE A 462 -14.72 -29.01 -7.18
C ILE A 462 -16.15 -28.93 -6.68
N TRP A 463 -16.55 -27.76 -6.17
CA TRP A 463 -17.88 -27.57 -5.64
C TRP A 463 -18.96 -27.87 -6.70
N TYR A 464 -18.83 -27.32 -7.92
CA TYR A 464 -19.74 -27.65 -9.02
C TYR A 464 -19.75 -29.14 -9.38
N THR A 465 -18.60 -29.82 -9.32
CA THR A 465 -18.53 -31.27 -9.58
C THR A 465 -19.36 -32.05 -8.57
N ARG A 466 -19.30 -31.68 -7.28
CA ARG A 466 -20.08 -32.31 -6.21
C ARG A 466 -21.56 -32.04 -6.34
N GLU A 467 -21.93 -30.80 -6.65
CA GLU A 467 -23.32 -30.36 -6.69
C GLU A 467 -24.06 -30.89 -7.93
N THR A 468 -23.41 -30.88 -9.09
CA THR A 468 -24.06 -31.20 -10.37
C THR A 468 -23.78 -32.61 -10.88
N GLY A 469 -22.78 -33.30 -10.33
CA GLY A 469 -22.32 -34.60 -10.82
C GLY A 469 -21.63 -34.56 -12.19
N LYS A 470 -21.39 -33.37 -12.77
CA LYS A 470 -20.77 -33.19 -14.10
C LYS A 470 -19.24 -33.37 -14.07
N VAL A 471 -18.80 -34.57 -13.69
CA VAL A 471 -17.38 -34.91 -13.55
C VAL A 471 -16.62 -34.73 -14.86
N GLU A 472 -17.20 -35.13 -15.99
CA GLU A 472 -16.53 -35.05 -17.30
C GLU A 472 -16.24 -33.61 -17.75
N GLU A 473 -17.08 -32.66 -17.34
CA GLU A 473 -16.93 -31.24 -17.69
C GLU A 473 -15.83 -30.56 -16.88
N TYR A 474 -15.82 -30.78 -15.56
CA TYR A 474 -14.97 -30.03 -14.63
C TYR A 474 -13.64 -30.71 -14.30
N SER A 475 -13.57 -32.05 -14.34
CA SER A 475 -12.33 -32.81 -14.08
C SER A 475 -11.13 -32.37 -14.93
N PRO A 476 -11.23 -32.20 -16.28
CA PRO A 476 -10.09 -31.75 -17.08
C PRO A 476 -9.64 -30.31 -16.73
N ARG A 477 -10.60 -29.42 -16.41
CA ARG A 477 -10.30 -28.04 -15.99
C ARG A 477 -9.59 -28.01 -14.64
N ILE A 478 -10.08 -28.79 -13.68
CA ILE A 478 -9.44 -29.00 -12.38
C ILE A 478 -8.01 -29.51 -12.56
N ALA A 479 -7.80 -30.52 -13.40
CA ALA A 479 -6.48 -31.10 -13.64
C ALA A 479 -5.49 -30.06 -14.20
N LEU A 480 -5.94 -29.21 -15.13
CA LEU A 480 -5.17 -28.10 -15.67
C LEU A 480 -4.76 -27.08 -14.59
N LEU A 481 -5.71 -26.63 -13.76
CA LEU A 481 -5.42 -25.65 -12.71
C LEU A 481 -4.44 -26.22 -11.67
N LEU A 482 -4.60 -27.50 -11.28
CA LEU A 482 -3.67 -28.17 -10.37
C LEU A 482 -2.30 -28.37 -10.97
N LYS A 483 -2.22 -28.74 -12.25
CA LYS A 483 -0.94 -28.82 -12.97
C LYS A 483 -0.22 -27.48 -12.92
N THR A 484 -0.95 -26.40 -13.20
CA THR A 484 -0.41 -25.03 -13.17
C THR A 484 0.07 -24.64 -11.77
N LEU A 485 -0.73 -24.91 -10.72
CA LEU A 485 -0.32 -24.65 -9.33
C LEU A 485 0.89 -25.48 -8.91
N ARG A 486 1.02 -26.74 -9.35
CA ARG A 486 2.20 -27.58 -9.07
C ARG A 486 3.46 -27.04 -9.75
N LEU A 487 3.35 -26.56 -10.99
CA LEU A 487 4.46 -25.90 -11.69
C LEU A 487 4.87 -24.60 -10.98
N LEU A 488 3.89 -23.79 -10.55
CA LEU A 488 4.16 -22.60 -9.72
C LEU A 488 4.79 -22.98 -8.38
N GLY A 489 4.37 -24.11 -7.81
CA GLY A 489 4.84 -24.66 -6.54
C GLY A 489 6.34 -24.96 -6.48
N GLN A 490 6.98 -25.15 -7.64
CA GLN A 490 8.44 -25.31 -7.74
C GLN A 490 9.20 -24.01 -7.41
N LYS A 491 8.55 -22.85 -7.58
CA LYS A 491 9.15 -21.50 -7.40
C LYS A 491 8.48 -20.70 -6.29
N LEU A 492 7.24 -21.03 -5.93
CA LEU A 492 6.40 -20.33 -4.96
C LEU A 492 5.82 -21.36 -3.98
N GLN A 493 6.28 -21.38 -2.74
CA GLN A 493 5.77 -22.37 -1.78
C GLN A 493 4.28 -22.18 -1.47
N VAL A 494 3.74 -20.97 -1.63
CA VAL A 494 2.29 -20.73 -1.48
C VAL A 494 1.45 -21.60 -2.40
N ALA A 495 1.87 -21.77 -3.66
CA ALA A 495 1.16 -22.63 -4.60
C ALA A 495 1.22 -24.11 -4.19
N SER A 496 2.35 -24.57 -3.66
CA SER A 496 2.47 -25.92 -3.09
C SER A 496 1.57 -26.14 -1.87
N LYS A 497 1.49 -25.16 -0.96
CA LYS A 497 0.59 -25.20 0.20
C LYS A 497 -0.89 -25.18 -0.21
N ILE A 498 -1.24 -24.36 -1.20
CA ILE A 498 -2.56 -24.33 -1.82
C ILE A 498 -2.95 -25.72 -2.35
N VAL A 499 -2.04 -26.40 -3.07
CA VAL A 499 -2.29 -27.77 -3.56
C VAL A 499 -2.50 -28.74 -2.39
N SER A 500 -1.75 -28.61 -1.29
CA SER A 500 -1.99 -29.43 -0.09
C SER A 500 -3.37 -29.21 0.52
N ILE A 501 -3.81 -27.94 0.64
CA ILE A 501 -5.17 -27.60 1.11
C ILE A 501 -6.21 -28.20 0.18
N TYR A 502 -5.98 -28.12 -1.13
CA TYR A 502 -6.85 -28.67 -2.14
C TYR A 502 -7.01 -30.20 -2.05
N MET A 503 -5.93 -30.94 -1.76
CA MET A 503 -6.00 -32.40 -1.61
C MET A 503 -6.87 -32.80 -0.41
N LEU A 504 -6.91 -32.00 0.66
CA LEU A 504 -7.81 -32.23 1.80
C LEU A 504 -9.28 -32.09 1.40
N PHE A 505 -9.59 -31.19 0.45
CA PHE A 505 -10.95 -31.07 -0.06
C PHE A 505 -11.36 -32.31 -0.84
N ILE A 506 -10.54 -32.82 -1.78
CA ILE A 506 -10.92 -34.01 -2.57
C ILE A 506 -11.13 -35.25 -1.69
N SER A 507 -10.32 -35.43 -0.64
CA SER A 507 -10.39 -36.60 0.22
C SER A 507 -11.63 -36.66 1.13
N ASN A 508 -12.32 -35.54 1.33
CA ASN A 508 -13.56 -35.42 2.10
C ASN A 508 -14.76 -35.18 1.18
#